data_AF-A0A7W7N5N0-F1
#
_entry.id   AF-A0A7W7N5N0-F1
#
_cell.length_a   1.000
_cell.length_b   1.000
_cell.length_c   1.000
_cell.angle_alpha   90.00
_cell.angle_beta   90.00
_cell.angle_gamma   90.00
#
_symmetry.space_group_name_H-M   'P 1'
#
loop_
_entity.id
_entity.type
_entity.pdbx_description
1 polymer ?
#
loop_
_entity_poly.entity_id
_entity_poly.type
_entity_poly.pdbx_seq_one_letter_code
_entity_poly.pdbx_strand_id
1 'polypeptide(L)'
;MRRVGFVTVAVLTGALALAACDRGAKTPEPAAAAKAAAFKHDLPEDVSGYYLPTEEVRIDNWRLHHVFMGQVPDFIAWEGGQRPAGFAPVMIEFEDMVGPPLENGNRRRLRLIPAAYDVAEARVRVQTLSGGLGAVSFDGKLDQGALATARRNLGDQGVVLTGTLKVGNRTFNNVSMRWWAGD
;
A
#
# COMPACT_ATOMS: atom_id res chain seq x y z
N MET A 1 92.73 11.39 16.26
CA MET A 1 92.71 10.05 15.61
C MET A 1 91.60 10.03 14.56
N ARG A 2 91.94 9.67 13.31
CA ARG A 2 91.16 9.09 12.19
C ARG A 2 89.64 9.36 11.99
N ARG A 3 89.36 9.89 10.78
CA ARG A 3 88.39 9.50 9.71
C ARG A 3 86.87 9.69 9.97
N VAL A 4 86.23 10.63 9.27
CA VAL A 4 85.57 10.59 7.92
C VAL A 4 84.15 10.05 7.97
N GLY A 5 83.19 10.84 7.45
CA GLY A 5 81.87 10.37 7.03
C GLY A 5 80.83 11.49 6.88
N PHE A 6 80.94 12.32 5.84
CA PHE A 6 79.83 13.14 5.34
C PHE A 6 78.96 12.27 4.42
N VAL A 7 77.63 12.27 4.60
CA VAL A 7 76.66 12.35 3.48
C VAL A 7 75.42 13.12 3.97
N THR A 8 75.08 14.12 3.17
CA THR A 8 74.03 15.12 3.33
C THR A 8 72.80 14.73 2.53
N VAL A 9 71.60 14.85 3.11
CA VAL A 9 70.29 15.06 2.43
C VAL A 9 69.49 15.91 3.43
N ALA A 10 69.45 17.26 3.43
CA ALA A 10 68.84 18.21 2.47
C ALA A 10 67.40 17.77 2.12
N VAL A 11 66.31 18.42 2.51
CA VAL A 11 65.98 19.84 2.36
C VAL A 11 64.71 20.18 3.18
N LEU A 12 64.79 21.34 3.86
CA LEU A 12 63.83 22.46 4.06
C LEU A 12 62.34 22.30 3.65
N THR A 13 61.36 23.09 4.12
CA THR A 13 61.15 24.09 5.19
C THR A 13 59.75 24.66 4.89
N GLY A 14 58.96 24.90 5.93
CA GLY A 14 57.94 25.97 5.96
C GLY A 14 56.63 25.68 5.22
N ALA A 15 55.48 26.26 5.57
CA ALA A 15 55.18 27.26 6.59
C ALA A 15 53.71 27.08 6.97
N LEU A 16 53.38 27.27 8.26
CA LEU A 16 52.01 27.48 8.70
C LEU A 16 51.50 28.79 8.09
N ALA A 17 50.41 28.70 7.33
CA ALA A 17 49.60 29.86 6.98
C ALA A 17 48.19 29.65 7.54
N LEU A 18 47.93 30.30 8.69
CA LEU A 18 46.61 30.64 9.16
C LEU A 18 46.03 31.70 8.22
N ALA A 19 44.99 31.34 7.47
CA ALA A 19 44.08 32.30 6.85
C ALA A 19 42.65 31.85 7.14
N ALA A 20 42.11 32.38 8.24
CA ALA A 20 40.70 32.37 8.54
C ALA A 20 39.97 33.21 7.48
N CYS A 21 39.11 32.57 6.70
CA CYS A 21 38.05 33.24 5.97
C CYS A 21 36.74 32.56 6.31
N ASP A 22 36.03 33.24 7.19
CA ASP A 22 34.65 33.03 7.59
C ASP A 22 33.73 33.03 6.35
N ARG A 23 33.28 31.83 5.97
CA ARG A 23 32.00 31.63 5.31
C ARG A 23 31.43 30.36 5.90
N GLY A 24 30.47 30.50 6.80
CA GLY A 24 29.62 29.41 7.25
C GLY A 24 29.07 28.66 6.04
N ALA A 25 29.72 27.56 5.68
CA ALA A 25 29.19 26.58 4.77
C ALA A 25 28.03 25.94 5.51
N LYS A 26 26.82 26.43 5.24
CA LYS A 26 25.58 25.78 5.63
C LYS A 26 25.65 24.38 5.04
N THR A 27 25.94 23.39 5.88
CA THR A 27 25.84 21.97 5.52
C THR A 27 24.50 21.80 4.82
N PRO A 28 24.44 21.28 3.58
CA PRO A 28 23.17 20.95 2.97
C PRO A 28 22.49 19.96 3.92
N GLU A 29 21.42 20.42 4.56
CA GLU A 29 20.52 19.53 5.27
C GLU A 29 20.15 18.44 4.26
N PRO A 30 20.35 17.15 4.59
CA PRO A 30 19.97 16.08 3.68
C PRO A 30 18.52 16.32 3.32
N ALA A 31 18.25 16.60 2.04
CA ALA A 31 16.88 16.73 1.56
C ALA A 31 16.17 15.47 2.04
N ALA A 32 15.24 15.65 2.98
CA ALA A 32 14.48 14.54 3.54
C ALA A 32 13.97 13.75 2.35
N ALA A 33 14.50 12.53 2.17
CA ALA A 33 14.11 11.68 1.05
C ALA A 33 12.59 11.63 1.09
N ALA A 34 11.94 12.23 0.09
CA ALA A 34 10.49 12.35 0.07
C ALA A 34 9.94 10.94 0.24
N LYS A 35 9.37 10.67 1.42
CA LYS A 35 8.80 9.36 1.73
C LYS A 35 7.72 9.17 0.67
N ALA A 36 7.85 8.14 -0.16
CA ALA A 36 6.84 7.83 -1.17
C ALA A 36 5.47 7.83 -0.48
N ALA A 37 4.49 8.51 -1.08
CA ALA A 37 3.16 8.59 -0.50
C ALA A 37 2.62 7.17 -0.28
N ALA A 38 2.29 6.83 0.96
CA ALA A 38 1.77 5.51 1.31
C ALA A 38 0.39 5.27 0.70
N PHE A 39 -0.31 6.34 0.32
CA PHE A 39 -1.65 6.34 -0.24
C PHE A 39 -1.62 7.13 -1.54
N LYS A 40 -2.07 6.52 -2.63
CA LYS A 40 -2.17 7.17 -3.93
C LYS A 40 -3.35 6.60 -4.71
N HIS A 41 -4.13 7.49 -5.33
CA HIS A 41 -5.08 7.15 -6.37
C HIS A 41 -4.76 7.85 -7.70
N ASP A 42 -5.13 7.19 -8.81
CA ASP A 42 -5.06 7.72 -10.17
C ASP A 42 -6.19 7.08 -11.00
N LEU A 43 -7.42 7.52 -10.73
CA LEU A 43 -8.65 6.91 -11.23
C LEU A 43 -9.31 7.86 -12.25
N PRO A 44 -9.42 7.47 -13.54
CA PRO A 44 -10.09 8.28 -14.55
C PRO A 44 -11.62 8.14 -14.50
N GLU A 45 -12.11 7.05 -13.94
CA GLU A 45 -13.53 6.71 -13.86
C GLU A 45 -13.91 6.24 -12.45
N ASP A 46 -15.22 6.23 -12.18
CA ASP A 46 -15.76 5.72 -10.92
C ASP A 46 -15.66 4.18 -10.85
N VAL A 47 -14.83 3.71 -9.91
CA VAL A 47 -14.61 2.29 -9.60
C VAL A 47 -15.30 1.86 -8.31
N SER A 48 -16.15 2.71 -7.73
CA SER A 48 -16.75 2.43 -6.43
C SER A 48 -17.64 1.19 -6.46
N GLY A 49 -17.69 0.50 -5.33
CA GLY A 49 -18.51 -0.69 -5.11
C GLY A 49 -17.78 -1.81 -4.39
N TYR A 50 -18.40 -2.99 -4.44
CA TYR A 50 -17.96 -4.20 -3.77
C TYR A 50 -17.47 -5.22 -4.79
N TYR A 51 -16.24 -5.68 -4.60
CA TYR A 51 -15.58 -6.68 -5.43
C TYR A 51 -15.65 -8.01 -4.70
N LEU A 52 -16.58 -8.85 -5.13
CA LEU A 52 -16.96 -10.08 -4.45
C LEU A 52 -16.22 -11.26 -5.09
N PRO A 53 -15.51 -12.10 -4.31
CA PRO A 53 -14.82 -13.25 -4.87
C PRO A 53 -15.80 -14.23 -5.53
N THR A 54 -15.44 -14.75 -6.70
CA THR A 54 -16.26 -15.72 -7.45
C THR A 54 -16.10 -17.14 -6.92
N GLU A 55 -15.02 -17.40 -6.19
CA GLU A 55 -14.73 -18.66 -5.51
C GLU A 55 -14.41 -18.40 -4.03
N GLU A 56 -14.62 -19.40 -3.19
CA GLU A 56 -14.30 -19.26 -1.77
C GLU A 56 -12.78 -19.13 -1.55
N VAL A 57 -12.37 -18.05 -0.89
CA VAL A 57 -11.01 -17.86 -0.38
C VAL A 57 -11.08 -17.87 1.14
N ARG A 58 -10.58 -18.93 1.77
CA ARG A 58 -10.71 -19.16 3.21
C ARG A 58 -9.36 -19.37 3.91
N ILE A 59 -9.23 -18.74 5.07
CA ILE A 59 -8.09 -18.84 5.98
C ILE A 59 -8.65 -19.14 7.37
N ASP A 60 -8.48 -20.38 7.82
CA ASP A 60 -9.01 -20.85 9.10
C ASP A 60 -10.53 -20.59 9.20
N ASN A 61 -10.94 -19.72 10.13
CA ASN A 61 -12.34 -19.37 10.34
C ASN A 61 -12.82 -18.18 9.49
N TRP A 62 -11.92 -17.53 8.75
CA TRP A 62 -12.21 -16.32 8.00
C TRP A 62 -12.33 -16.61 6.51
N ARG A 63 -13.43 -16.17 5.91
CA ARG A 63 -13.61 -16.17 4.45
C ARG A 63 -13.46 -14.75 3.92
N LEU A 64 -12.75 -14.57 2.80
CA LEU A 64 -12.73 -13.30 2.08
C LEU A 64 -14.16 -12.97 1.66
N HIS A 65 -14.68 -11.86 2.16
CA HIS A 65 -16.04 -11.43 1.87
C HIS A 65 -16.05 -10.48 0.67
N HIS A 66 -15.20 -9.43 0.68
CA HIS A 66 -15.00 -8.57 -0.48
C HIS A 66 -13.75 -7.68 -0.37
N VAL A 67 -13.39 -7.06 -1.49
CA VAL A 67 -12.63 -5.80 -1.52
C VAL A 67 -13.62 -4.67 -1.79
N PHE A 68 -13.62 -3.64 -0.95
CA PHE A 68 -14.43 -2.45 -1.12
C PHE A 68 -13.57 -1.37 -1.73
N MET A 69 -14.11 -0.63 -2.71
CA MET A 69 -13.54 0.63 -3.18
C MET A 69 -14.60 1.72 -3.09
N GLY A 70 -14.24 2.84 -2.48
CA GLY A 70 -15.07 4.03 -2.32
C GLY A 70 -15.05 4.92 -3.57
N GLN A 71 -15.71 6.06 -3.47
CA GLN A 71 -15.71 7.05 -4.53
C GLN A 71 -14.42 7.90 -4.49
N VAL A 72 -14.10 8.59 -5.59
CA VAL A 72 -12.93 9.48 -5.67
C VAL A 72 -12.87 10.50 -4.50
N PRO A 73 -13.97 11.12 -4.05
CA PRO A 73 -13.94 12.00 -2.86
C PRO A 73 -13.42 11.31 -1.59
N ASP A 74 -13.68 10.01 -1.41
CA ASP A 74 -13.18 9.25 -0.25
C ASP A 74 -11.65 9.10 -0.31
N PHE A 75 -11.11 8.86 -1.51
CA PHE A 75 -9.66 8.80 -1.74
C PHE A 75 -9.00 10.16 -1.46
N ILE A 76 -9.57 11.24 -1.99
CA ILE A 76 -9.09 12.62 -1.76
C ILE A 76 -9.10 12.94 -0.26
N ALA A 77 -10.21 12.65 0.43
CA ALA A 77 -10.34 12.89 1.87
C ALA A 77 -9.29 12.11 2.69
N TRP A 78 -9.08 10.83 2.36
CA TRP A 78 -8.08 9.99 3.02
C TRP A 78 -6.65 10.47 2.72
N GLU A 79 -6.33 10.82 1.49
CA GLU A 79 -5.00 11.35 1.15
C GLU A 79 -4.76 12.73 1.78
N GLY A 80 -5.81 13.53 1.98
CA GLY A 80 -5.81 14.77 2.74
C GLY A 80 -5.75 14.59 4.27
N GLY A 81 -5.72 13.36 4.78
CA GLY A 81 -5.50 13.06 6.20
C GLY A 81 -6.75 12.77 7.02
N GLN A 82 -7.95 12.75 6.43
CA GLN A 82 -9.16 12.36 7.16
C GLN A 82 -9.15 10.86 7.47
N ARG A 83 -9.42 10.49 8.73
CA ARG A 83 -9.43 9.10 9.19
C ARG A 83 -10.72 8.79 9.96
N PRO A 84 -11.88 8.68 9.28
CA PRO A 84 -13.12 8.30 9.95
C PRO A 84 -13.00 6.90 10.58
N ALA A 85 -13.61 6.72 11.75
CA ALA A 85 -13.53 5.45 12.46
C ALA A 85 -14.15 4.32 11.63
N GLY A 86 -13.37 3.25 11.40
CA GLY A 86 -13.86 2.05 10.72
C GLY A 86 -14.12 2.22 9.22
N PHE A 87 -13.56 3.24 8.57
CA PHE A 87 -13.72 3.48 7.14
C PHE A 87 -12.39 3.88 6.49
N ALA A 88 -12.21 3.47 5.22
CA ALA A 88 -11.15 3.90 4.32
C ALA A 88 -11.63 3.73 2.87
N PRO A 89 -11.05 4.44 1.90
CA PRO A 89 -11.48 4.40 0.50
C PRO A 89 -11.20 3.06 -0.20
N VAL A 90 -10.33 2.22 0.37
CA VAL A 90 -10.16 0.84 -0.05
C VAL A 90 -10.02 -0.04 1.18
N MET A 91 -10.80 -1.11 1.26
CA MET A 91 -10.81 -2.00 2.42
C MET A 91 -10.92 -3.45 1.97
N ILE A 92 -10.30 -4.34 2.74
CA ILE A 92 -10.47 -5.79 2.57
C ILE A 92 -11.32 -6.26 3.74
N GLU A 93 -12.42 -6.94 3.46
CA GLU A 93 -13.29 -7.50 4.49
C GLU A 93 -13.26 -9.03 4.45
N PHE A 94 -13.14 -9.62 5.63
CA PHE A 94 -13.34 -11.03 5.88
C PHE A 94 -14.58 -11.23 6.74
N GLU A 95 -15.23 -12.39 6.64
CA GLU A 95 -16.34 -12.77 7.52
C GLU A 95 -16.03 -14.04 8.31
N ASP A 96 -16.60 -14.13 9.50
CA ASP A 96 -16.44 -15.26 10.41
C ASP A 96 -17.39 -16.41 10.04
N MET A 97 -16.81 -17.53 9.65
CA MET A 97 -17.52 -18.72 9.21
C MET A 97 -17.86 -19.69 10.34
N VAL A 98 -17.35 -19.47 11.55
CA VAL A 98 -17.55 -20.37 12.70
C VAL A 98 -18.43 -19.75 13.78
N GLY A 99 -18.30 -18.44 14.00
CA GLY A 99 -19.14 -17.71 14.94
C GLY A 99 -20.64 -17.82 14.60
N PRO A 100 -21.53 -17.66 15.60
CA PRO A 100 -22.95 -17.59 15.33
C PRO A 100 -23.26 -16.39 14.44
N PRO A 101 -24.32 -16.46 13.61
CA PRO A 101 -24.81 -15.28 12.92
C PRO A 101 -25.24 -14.22 13.94
N LEU A 102 -25.11 -12.97 13.53
CA LEU A 102 -25.64 -11.81 14.25
C LEU A 102 -27.17 -11.83 14.18
N GLU A 103 -27.82 -11.03 15.03
CA GLU A 103 -29.30 -10.96 15.11
C GLU A 103 -29.96 -10.60 13.78
N ASN A 104 -29.28 -9.83 12.92
CA ASN A 104 -29.74 -9.46 11.59
C ASN A 104 -29.47 -10.52 10.50
N GLY A 105 -29.00 -11.72 10.89
CA GLY A 105 -28.64 -12.81 9.97
C GLY A 105 -27.27 -12.67 9.32
N ASN A 106 -26.59 -11.52 9.44
CA ASN A 106 -25.24 -11.34 8.90
C ASN A 106 -24.20 -12.06 9.77
N ARG A 107 -23.03 -12.31 9.19
CA ARG A 107 -21.87 -12.81 9.94
C ARG A 107 -21.02 -11.65 10.43
N ARG A 108 -20.30 -11.87 11.55
CA ARG A 108 -19.28 -10.92 12.03
C ARG A 108 -18.26 -10.69 10.94
N ARG A 109 -17.96 -9.42 10.64
CA ARG A 109 -16.94 -9.02 9.67
C ARG A 109 -15.69 -8.48 10.36
N LEU A 110 -14.55 -8.79 9.78
CA LEU A 110 -13.25 -8.20 10.06
C LEU A 110 -12.90 -7.27 8.91
N ARG A 111 -13.04 -5.97 9.15
CA ARG A 111 -12.72 -4.92 8.20
C ARG A 111 -11.28 -4.46 8.38
N LEU A 112 -10.49 -4.51 7.30
CA LEU A 112 -9.09 -4.14 7.31
C LEU A 112 -8.89 -2.75 6.72
N ILE A 113 -8.42 -1.83 7.56
CA ILE A 113 -8.04 -0.47 7.17
C ILE A 113 -6.63 -0.50 6.54
N PRO A 114 -6.40 0.18 5.40
CA PRO A 114 -5.13 0.14 4.71
C PRO A 114 -4.05 0.92 5.45
N ALA A 115 -2.87 0.29 5.54
CA ALA A 115 -1.62 0.95 5.89
C ALA A 115 -0.98 1.62 4.66
N ALA A 116 -1.24 1.07 3.47
CA ALA A 116 -0.86 1.66 2.19
C ALA A 116 -1.80 1.20 1.07
N TYR A 117 -1.96 2.02 0.03
CA TYR A 117 -2.58 1.60 -1.23
C TYR A 117 -2.03 2.36 -2.44
N ASP A 118 -2.12 1.71 -3.61
CA ASP A 118 -1.90 2.29 -4.95
C ASP A 118 -3.06 1.79 -5.83
N VAL A 119 -4.04 2.67 -6.07
CA VAL A 119 -5.25 2.37 -6.83
C VAL A 119 -5.27 3.22 -8.09
N ALA A 120 -5.16 2.60 -9.25
CA ALA A 120 -5.12 3.26 -10.54
C ALA A 120 -6.04 2.55 -11.54
N GLU A 121 -6.20 3.12 -12.73
CA GLU A 121 -7.07 2.60 -13.80
C GLU A 121 -7.00 1.07 -13.98
N ALA A 122 -5.81 0.47 -14.03
CA ALA A 122 -5.66 -0.97 -14.25
C ALA A 122 -5.10 -1.73 -13.03
N ARG A 123 -5.00 -1.09 -11.85
CA ARG A 123 -4.27 -1.64 -10.71
C ARG A 123 -4.98 -1.35 -9.40
N VAL A 124 -5.03 -2.38 -8.55
CA VAL A 124 -5.45 -2.25 -7.15
C VAL A 124 -4.40 -2.91 -6.27
N ARG A 125 -3.68 -2.10 -5.50
CA ARG A 125 -2.74 -2.59 -4.48
C ARG A 125 -3.12 -2.09 -3.12
N VAL A 126 -3.19 -2.99 -2.16
CA VAL A 126 -3.58 -2.69 -0.79
C VAL A 126 -2.67 -3.46 0.15
N GLN A 127 -2.20 -2.79 1.19
CA GLN A 127 -1.48 -3.41 2.30
C GLN A 127 -2.18 -3.03 3.60
N THR A 128 -2.42 -4.01 4.45
CA THR A 128 -3.12 -3.84 5.73
C THR A 128 -2.44 -4.67 6.82
N LEU A 129 -2.68 -4.30 8.08
CA LEU A 129 -2.30 -5.10 9.24
C LEU A 129 -3.56 -5.46 10.02
N SER A 130 -3.66 -6.72 10.43
CA SER A 130 -4.77 -7.25 11.23
C SER A 130 -4.24 -7.91 12.49
N GLY A 131 -4.85 -7.58 13.64
CA GLY A 131 -4.55 -8.28 14.90
C GLY A 131 -4.91 -9.77 14.88
N GLY A 132 -5.81 -10.20 13.99
CA GLY A 132 -6.24 -11.60 13.88
C GLY A 132 -5.63 -12.37 12.70
N LEU A 133 -5.31 -11.68 11.59
CA LEU A 133 -4.79 -12.31 10.36
C LEU A 133 -3.32 -12.00 10.08
N GLY A 134 -2.68 -11.11 10.85
CA GLY A 134 -1.35 -10.61 10.57
C GLY A 134 -1.32 -9.63 9.39
N ALA A 135 -0.22 -9.63 8.63
CA ALA A 135 -0.11 -8.82 7.42
C ALA A 135 -1.00 -9.37 6.30
N VAL A 136 -1.79 -8.48 5.68
CA VAL A 136 -2.65 -8.85 4.54
C VAL A 136 -2.38 -7.89 3.39
N SER A 137 -2.20 -8.43 2.19
CA SER A 137 -2.01 -7.62 0.98
C SER A 137 -2.80 -8.17 -0.19
N PHE A 138 -3.30 -7.28 -1.03
CA PHE A 138 -3.88 -7.61 -2.32
C PHE A 138 -3.12 -6.85 -3.42
N ASP A 139 -2.74 -7.53 -4.50
CA ASP A 139 -2.20 -6.94 -5.73
C ASP A 139 -3.00 -7.50 -6.90
N GLY A 140 -3.79 -6.65 -7.54
CA GLY A 140 -4.74 -7.06 -8.57
C GLY A 140 -4.80 -6.12 -9.77
N LYS A 141 -5.31 -6.66 -10.87
CA LYS A 141 -5.58 -5.96 -12.12
C LYS A 141 -7.08 -5.77 -12.28
N LEU A 142 -7.48 -4.51 -12.47
CA LEU A 142 -8.85 -4.13 -12.77
C LEU A 142 -9.08 -4.12 -14.29
N ASP A 143 -10.13 -4.79 -14.73
CA ASP A 143 -10.60 -4.74 -16.12
C ASP A 143 -11.68 -3.67 -16.25
N GLN A 144 -11.30 -2.53 -16.83
CA GLN A 144 -12.19 -1.38 -17.02
C GLN A 144 -13.35 -1.67 -17.97
N GLY A 145 -13.13 -2.49 -19.00
CA GLY A 145 -14.19 -2.86 -19.94
C GLY A 145 -15.25 -3.75 -19.28
N ALA A 146 -14.79 -4.73 -18.52
CA ALA A 146 -15.67 -5.59 -17.73
C ALA A 146 -16.41 -4.80 -16.63
N LEU A 147 -15.70 -3.91 -15.92
CA LEU A 147 -16.31 -3.06 -14.91
C LEU A 147 -17.38 -2.13 -15.50
N ALA A 148 -17.07 -1.43 -16.60
CA ALA A 148 -18.05 -0.57 -17.27
C ALA A 148 -19.30 -1.35 -17.71
N THR A 149 -19.11 -2.60 -18.16
CA THR A 149 -20.22 -3.50 -18.53
C THR A 149 -21.04 -3.90 -17.30
N ALA A 150 -20.38 -4.33 -16.21
CA ALA A 150 -21.02 -4.70 -14.96
C ALA A 150 -21.84 -3.54 -14.35
N ARG A 151 -21.31 -2.31 -14.41
CA ARG A 151 -21.99 -1.10 -13.95
C ARG A 151 -23.24 -0.79 -14.77
N ARG A 152 -23.16 -0.85 -16.10
CA ARG A 152 -24.32 -0.67 -17.00
C ARG A 152 -25.42 -1.71 -16.75
N ASN A 153 -25.03 -2.92 -16.38
CA ASN A 153 -25.94 -4.04 -16.12
C ASN A 153 -26.38 -4.13 -14.65
N LEU A 154 -26.00 -3.17 -13.78
CA LEU A 154 -26.30 -3.16 -12.35
C LEU A 154 -25.87 -4.42 -11.58
N GLY A 155 -24.77 -5.04 -12.00
CA GLY A 155 -24.24 -6.28 -11.42
C GLY A 155 -24.23 -7.41 -12.44
N ASP A 156 -23.09 -7.57 -13.10
CA ASP A 156 -22.79 -8.73 -13.94
C ASP A 156 -22.07 -9.82 -13.13
N GLN A 157 -22.20 -11.08 -13.57
CA GLN A 157 -21.42 -12.21 -13.03
C GLN A 157 -19.99 -12.25 -13.57
N GLY A 158 -19.67 -11.42 -14.57
CA GLY A 158 -18.34 -11.29 -15.15
C GLY A 158 -17.26 -10.93 -14.13
N VAL A 159 -16.07 -11.49 -14.30
CA VAL A 159 -14.88 -11.15 -13.51
C VAL A 159 -14.39 -9.76 -13.93
N VAL A 160 -14.24 -8.87 -12.96
CA VAL A 160 -13.76 -7.50 -13.17
C VAL A 160 -12.39 -7.26 -12.54
N LEU A 161 -12.04 -8.01 -11.51
CA LEU A 161 -10.81 -7.85 -10.76
C LEU A 161 -10.18 -9.21 -10.51
N THR A 162 -8.92 -9.37 -10.91
CA THR A 162 -8.15 -10.59 -10.66
C THR A 162 -6.83 -10.23 -10.00
N GLY A 163 -6.44 -10.96 -8.98
CA GLY A 163 -5.18 -10.67 -8.29
C GLY A 163 -4.66 -11.77 -7.39
N THR A 164 -3.61 -11.42 -6.66
CA THR A 164 -3.01 -12.25 -5.62
C THR A 164 -3.36 -11.66 -4.26
N LEU A 165 -3.97 -12.47 -3.40
CA LEU A 165 -4.18 -12.17 -1.99
C LEU A 165 -3.12 -12.89 -1.15
N LYS A 166 -2.47 -12.17 -0.24
CA LYS A 166 -1.59 -12.75 0.78
C LYS A 166 -2.16 -12.46 2.15
N VAL A 167 -2.18 -13.48 3.02
CA VAL A 167 -2.66 -13.41 4.40
C VAL A 167 -1.65 -14.14 5.28
N GLY A 168 -0.87 -13.39 6.06
CA GLY A 168 0.29 -13.92 6.76
C GLY A 168 1.23 -14.64 5.80
N ASN A 169 1.44 -15.94 6.04
CA ASN A 169 2.31 -16.79 5.20
C ASN A 169 1.57 -17.51 4.07
N ARG A 170 0.24 -17.31 3.91
CA ARG A 170 -0.55 -17.94 2.85
C ARG A 170 -0.67 -17.01 1.64
N THR A 171 -0.60 -17.58 0.45
CA THR A 171 -0.78 -16.87 -0.82
C THR A 171 -1.87 -17.55 -1.64
N PHE A 172 -2.83 -16.76 -2.11
CA PHE A 172 -3.91 -17.16 -3.00
C PHE A 172 -3.71 -16.44 -4.33
N ASN A 173 -3.42 -17.20 -5.38
CA ASN A 173 -3.24 -16.66 -6.73
C ASN A 173 -4.55 -16.70 -7.50
N ASN A 174 -4.68 -15.82 -8.49
CA ASN A 174 -5.84 -15.76 -9.39
C ASN A 174 -7.18 -15.60 -8.68
N VAL A 175 -7.19 -14.91 -7.52
CA VAL A 175 -8.43 -14.54 -6.84
C VAL A 175 -9.22 -13.65 -7.78
N SER A 176 -10.35 -14.15 -8.25
CA SER A 176 -11.20 -13.50 -9.24
C SER A 176 -12.44 -12.94 -8.54
N MET A 177 -12.84 -11.73 -8.91
CA MET A 177 -13.94 -11.02 -8.28
C MET A 177 -14.87 -10.40 -9.31
N ARG A 178 -16.17 -10.49 -9.03
CA ARG A 178 -17.22 -9.78 -9.74
C ARG A 178 -17.56 -8.47 -9.03
N TRP A 179 -18.18 -7.53 -9.73
CA TRP A 179 -18.58 -6.25 -9.16
C TRP A 179 -20.04 -6.28 -8.68
N TRP A 180 -20.32 -5.51 -7.62
CA TRP A 180 -21.65 -5.20 -7.15
C TRP A 180 -21.71 -3.76 -6.64
N ALA A 181 -22.77 -3.03 -6.99
CA ALA A 181 -22.93 -1.61 -6.67
C ALA A 181 -23.06 -1.32 -5.17
N GLY A 182 -23.54 -2.30 -4.40
CA GLY A 182 -24.19 -2.02 -3.13
C GLY A 182 -25.71 -1.97 -3.30
N ASP A 183 -26.42 -2.00 -2.17
CA ASP A 183 -27.86 -1.72 -2.05
C ASP A 183 -28.03 -0.26 -1.59
#